data_AF-A0A5Y6EZS3-F1
#
_entry.id   AF-A0A5Y6EZS3-F1
#
_cell.length_a   1.000
_cell.length_b   1.000
_cell.length_c   1.000
_cell.angle_alpha   90.00
_cell.angle_beta   90.00
_cell.angle_gamma   90.00
#
_symmetry.space_group_name_H-M   'P 1'
#
loop_
_entity.id
_entity.type
_entity.pdbx_description
1 polymer ?
#
loop_
_entity_poly.entity_id
_entity_poly.type
_entity_poly.pdbx_seq_one_letter_code
_entity_poly.pdbx_strand_id
1 'polypeptide(L)'
;MNPAGGEGLLNTAGATTESLPPDSSGNTTVLTYDHGQMAVYLLGHVQAALTRTMQLGRQQRVVILGPQRVLGAMEIQQIVQLTSYQRPGGGTDTVGGTVKEVLKGANVQVDWVYDDTLIGAGAGGTDAVVITIPEVEVPMVNSTVNTNEFARLTPSIAANALMFTDMAAPREIPTPIAGGAIDVLSEMRSTAGWAVRPEAITILSMAYSA
;
A
#
# COMPACT_ATOMS: atom_id res chain seq x y z
N MET A 1 20.41 5.95 -7.10
CA MET A 1 20.36 6.94 -6.00
C MET A 1 19.95 6.12 -4.78
N ASN A 2 20.85 5.84 -3.84
CA ASN A 2 20.44 5.13 -2.62
C ASN A 2 19.75 6.16 -1.72
N PRO A 3 18.50 5.92 -1.28
CA PRO A 3 17.82 6.82 -0.37
C PRO A 3 18.66 6.99 0.89
N ALA A 4 19.01 8.23 1.21
CA ALA A 4 19.79 8.57 2.41
C ALA A 4 18.91 9.45 3.30
N GLY A 5 18.82 9.13 4.59
CA GLY A 5 18.15 10.00 5.56
C GLY A 5 16.64 9.80 5.74
N GLY A 6 16.05 8.66 5.33
CA GLY A 6 14.62 8.38 5.51
C GLY A 6 13.76 8.65 4.28
N GLU A 7 14.39 8.89 3.13
CA GLU A 7 13.74 8.98 1.83
C GLU A 7 13.20 7.62 1.36
N GLY A 8 12.08 7.64 0.64
CA GLY A 8 11.45 6.46 0.08
C GLY A 8 10.52 5.71 1.04
N LEU A 9 9.52 5.05 0.46
CA LEU A 9 8.46 4.34 1.19
C LEU A 9 9.01 3.21 2.08
N LEU A 10 10.02 2.47 1.62
CA LEU A 10 10.57 1.32 2.36
C LEU A 10 11.49 1.70 3.53
N ASN A 11 12.11 2.88 3.49
CA ASN A 11 13.05 3.34 4.51
C ASN A 11 12.46 4.44 5.41
N THR A 12 11.14 4.59 5.36
CA THR A 12 10.42 5.61 6.13
C THR A 12 10.61 5.39 7.63
N ALA A 13 11.26 6.34 8.30
CA ALA A 13 11.44 6.30 9.75
C ALA A 13 10.09 6.45 10.47
N GLY A 14 9.75 5.50 11.34
CA GLY A 14 8.48 5.49 12.08
C GLY A 14 7.33 4.77 11.36
N ALA A 15 7.56 4.22 10.17
CA ALA A 15 6.59 3.31 9.54
C ALA A 15 6.46 2.02 10.37
N THR A 16 5.28 1.41 10.34
CA THR A 16 5.10 0.09 10.98
C THR A 16 5.73 -0.98 10.08
N THR A 17 6.76 -1.65 10.55
CA THR A 17 7.42 -2.74 9.82
C THR A 17 7.19 -4.07 10.55
N GLU A 18 6.68 -5.08 9.85
CA GLU A 18 6.44 -6.40 10.43
C GLU A 18 6.82 -7.49 9.41
N SER A 19 7.30 -8.63 9.91
CA SER A 19 7.44 -9.84 9.10
C SER A 19 6.22 -10.74 9.30
N LEU A 20 5.76 -11.39 8.24
CA LEU A 20 4.62 -12.30 8.29
C LEU A 20 4.79 -13.30 9.46
N PRO A 21 3.94 -13.26 10.50
CA PRO A 21 4.02 -14.20 11.60
C PRO A 21 3.64 -15.61 11.12
N PRO A 22 3.94 -16.67 11.88
CA PRO A 22 3.43 -18.01 11.55
C PRO A 22 1.91 -18.09 11.74
N ASP A 23 1.22 -18.82 10.85
CA ASP A 23 -0.20 -19.15 11.04
C ASP A 23 -0.39 -20.17 12.18
N SER A 24 -1.65 -20.51 12.48
CA SER A 24 -1.98 -21.54 13.47
C SER A 24 -1.36 -22.92 13.19
N SER A 25 -0.96 -23.18 11.95
CA SER A 25 -0.33 -24.42 11.50
C SER A 25 1.20 -24.34 11.42
N GLY A 26 1.79 -23.18 11.77
CA GLY A 26 3.23 -22.92 11.72
C GLY A 26 3.76 -22.55 10.34
N ASN A 27 2.89 -22.31 9.34
CA ASN A 27 3.31 -21.86 8.02
C ASN A 27 3.72 -20.39 8.06
N THR A 28 4.83 -20.07 7.40
CA THR A 28 5.42 -18.71 7.37
C THR A 28 5.58 -18.15 5.96
N THR A 29 5.11 -18.87 4.94
CA THR A 29 5.24 -18.47 3.54
C THR A 29 3.87 -18.15 2.95
N VAL A 30 3.81 -17.17 2.05
CA VAL A 30 2.55 -16.73 1.44
C VAL A 30 1.82 -17.92 0.84
N LEU A 31 2.49 -18.80 0.09
CA LEU A 31 1.85 -19.93 -0.59
C LEU A 31 1.25 -20.98 0.35
N THR A 32 1.84 -21.21 1.52
CA THR A 32 1.39 -22.25 2.47
C THR A 32 0.53 -21.71 3.61
N TYR A 33 0.46 -20.39 3.77
CA TYR A 33 -0.28 -19.73 4.83
C TYR A 33 -1.78 -20.03 4.77
N ASP A 34 -2.43 -20.18 5.93
CA ASP A 34 -3.89 -20.26 5.99
C ASP A 34 -4.55 -19.01 5.39
N HIS A 35 -5.29 -19.18 4.30
CA HIS A 35 -5.85 -18.06 3.53
C HIS A 35 -6.84 -17.21 4.34
N GLY A 36 -7.59 -17.84 5.27
CA GLY A 36 -8.52 -17.12 6.13
C GLY A 36 -7.78 -16.21 7.11
N GLN A 37 -6.71 -16.72 7.73
CA GLN A 37 -5.85 -15.94 8.59
C GLN A 37 -5.09 -14.85 7.83
N MET A 38 -4.69 -15.09 6.57
CA MET A 38 -4.08 -14.05 5.73
C MET A 38 -5.04 -12.87 5.50
N ALA A 39 -6.31 -13.16 5.17
CA ALA A 39 -7.32 -12.14 4.97
C ALA A 39 -7.56 -11.30 6.24
N VAL A 40 -7.69 -11.96 7.41
CA VAL A 40 -7.85 -11.28 8.70
C VAL A 40 -6.61 -10.47 9.07
N TYR A 41 -5.41 -11.00 8.78
CA TYR A 41 -4.15 -10.31 9.03
C TYR A 41 -4.05 -9.00 8.24
N LEU A 42 -4.35 -9.03 6.94
CA LEU A 42 -4.37 -7.83 6.09
C LEU A 42 -5.41 -6.81 6.56
N LEU A 43 -6.63 -7.27 6.89
CA LEU A 43 -7.68 -6.39 7.42
C LEU A 43 -7.28 -5.73 8.74
N GLY A 44 -6.61 -6.45 9.63
CA GLY A 44 -6.08 -5.92 10.88
C GLY A 44 -5.08 -4.78 10.66
N HIS A 45 -4.19 -4.93 9.67
CA HIS A 45 -3.24 -3.88 9.31
C HIS A 45 -3.89 -2.65 8.68
N VAL A 46 -4.92 -2.84 7.85
CA VAL A 46 -5.70 -1.72 7.29
C VAL A 46 -6.45 -0.97 8.40
N GLN A 47 -7.12 -1.69 9.30
CA GLN A 47 -7.79 -1.09 10.46
C GLN A 47 -6.79 -0.33 11.34
N ALA A 48 -5.62 -0.91 11.61
CA ALA A 48 -4.58 -0.26 12.40
C ALA A 48 -4.08 1.03 11.74
N ALA A 49 -3.85 1.02 10.42
CA ALA A 49 -3.45 2.22 9.67
C ALA A 49 -4.52 3.33 9.72
N LEU A 50 -5.80 2.98 9.57
CA LEU A 50 -6.92 3.92 9.70
C LEU A 50 -7.06 4.47 11.13
N THR A 51 -6.77 3.64 12.14
CA THR A 51 -6.81 4.06 13.56
C THR A 51 -5.69 5.04 13.86
N ARG A 52 -4.45 4.74 13.42
CA ARG A 52 -3.29 5.62 13.62
C ARG A 52 -3.44 6.97 12.94
N THR A 53 -4.13 7.01 11.78
CA THR A 53 -4.40 8.24 11.02
C THR A 53 -5.70 8.94 11.42
N MET A 54 -6.45 8.40 12.40
CA MET A 54 -7.75 8.91 12.87
C MET A 54 -8.82 9.02 11.77
N GLN A 55 -8.83 8.08 10.82
CA GLN A 55 -9.73 8.10 9.65
C GLN A 55 -10.87 7.07 9.71
N LEU A 56 -11.12 6.48 10.87
CA LEU A 56 -12.22 5.52 11.04
C LEU A 56 -13.59 6.19 10.77
N GLY A 57 -14.46 5.47 10.05
CA GLY A 57 -15.82 5.92 9.71
C GLY A 57 -15.89 6.91 8.53
N ARG A 58 -14.80 7.11 7.81
CA ARG A 58 -14.71 8.00 6.65
C ARG A 58 -14.43 7.21 5.37
N GLN A 59 -14.82 7.79 4.24
CA GLN A 59 -14.45 7.23 2.96
C GLN A 59 -12.97 7.49 2.71
N GLN A 60 -12.18 6.43 2.76
CA GLN A 60 -10.73 6.51 2.54
C GLN A 60 -10.29 5.60 1.42
N ARG A 61 -9.19 5.99 0.78
CA ARG A 61 -8.49 5.19 -0.20
C ARG A 61 -7.30 4.52 0.48
N VAL A 62 -7.21 3.21 0.38
CA VAL A 62 -6.09 2.41 0.85
C VAL A 62 -5.44 1.75 -0.36
N VAL A 63 -4.14 1.89 -0.48
CA VAL A 63 -3.35 1.28 -1.55
C VAL A 63 -2.55 0.13 -0.95
N ILE A 64 -2.73 -1.06 -1.50
CA ILE A 64 -1.92 -2.24 -1.21
C ILE A 64 -1.00 -2.46 -2.41
N LEU A 65 0.29 -2.28 -2.20
CA LEU A 65 1.31 -2.34 -3.23
C LEU A 65 2.32 -3.44 -2.93
N GLY A 66 2.65 -4.28 -3.91
CA GLY A 66 3.54 -5.42 -3.70
C GLY A 66 3.83 -6.19 -4.99
N PRO A 67 4.72 -7.20 -4.95
CA PRO A 67 5.08 -7.99 -6.12
C PRO A 67 3.91 -8.73 -6.73
N GLN A 68 3.93 -8.91 -8.06
CA GLN A 68 2.89 -9.65 -8.79
C GLN A 68 2.74 -11.09 -8.26
N ARG A 69 3.84 -11.73 -7.85
CA ARG A 69 3.80 -13.10 -7.33
C ARG A 69 3.07 -13.21 -5.99
N VAL A 70 3.23 -12.22 -5.10
CA VAL A 70 2.58 -12.22 -3.79
C VAL A 70 1.11 -11.81 -3.92
N LEU A 71 0.86 -10.66 -4.54
CA LEU A 71 -0.51 -10.14 -4.68
C LEU A 71 -1.35 -10.98 -5.65
N GLY A 72 -0.75 -11.48 -6.74
CA GLY A 72 -1.43 -12.38 -7.68
C GLY A 72 -1.79 -13.73 -7.05
N ALA A 73 -0.97 -14.26 -6.13
CA ALA A 73 -1.35 -15.43 -5.35
C ALA A 73 -2.58 -15.14 -4.49
N MET A 74 -2.61 -13.99 -3.81
CA MET A 74 -3.74 -13.56 -2.96
C MET A 74 -5.03 -13.28 -3.74
N GLU A 75 -4.93 -12.74 -4.96
CA GLU A 75 -6.10 -12.38 -5.76
C GLU A 75 -6.67 -13.52 -6.59
N ILE A 76 -5.84 -14.50 -7.00
CA ILE A 76 -6.23 -15.53 -7.97
C ILE A 76 -6.20 -16.94 -7.37
N GLN A 77 -5.14 -17.30 -6.66
CA GLN A 77 -4.88 -18.68 -6.25
C GLN A 77 -5.45 -18.99 -4.86
N GLN A 78 -5.40 -18.03 -3.94
CA GLN A 78 -5.73 -18.22 -2.54
C GLN A 78 -7.22 -18.02 -2.29
N ILE A 79 -7.95 -19.13 -2.27
CA ILE A 79 -9.39 -19.15 -2.00
C ILE A 79 -9.64 -19.32 -0.51
N VAL A 80 -10.45 -18.43 0.08
CA VAL A 80 -10.89 -18.51 1.47
C VAL A 80 -12.07 -19.49 1.57
N GLN A 81 -11.89 -20.56 2.35
CA GLN A 81 -12.89 -21.63 2.47
C GLN A 81 -13.85 -21.37 3.64
N LEU A 82 -15.17 -21.47 3.40
CA LEU A 82 -16.19 -21.41 4.45
C LEU A 82 -16.39 -22.81 5.03
N THR A 83 -15.63 -23.13 6.08
CA THR A 83 -15.76 -24.35 6.91
C THR A 83 -15.40 -25.68 6.23
N SER A 84 -15.15 -26.69 7.06
CA SER A 84 -14.61 -28.01 6.71
C SER A 84 -15.51 -28.91 5.85
N TYR A 85 -16.75 -28.50 5.54
CA TYR A 85 -17.71 -29.32 4.78
C TYR A 85 -17.88 -28.90 3.31
N GLN A 86 -17.20 -27.85 2.85
CA GLN A 86 -17.21 -27.49 1.44
C GLN A 86 -16.14 -28.24 0.64
N ARG A 87 -16.47 -28.55 -0.63
CA ARG A 87 -15.51 -29.10 -1.58
C ARG A 87 -14.38 -28.08 -1.83
N PRO A 88 -13.12 -28.50 -2.01
CA PRO A 88 -12.06 -27.62 -2.46
C PRO A 88 -12.50 -26.82 -3.70
N GLY A 89 -12.46 -25.49 -3.61
CA GLY A 89 -12.97 -24.57 -4.64
C GLY A 89 -14.40 -24.05 -4.42
N GLY A 90 -15.07 -24.41 -3.32
CA GLY A 90 -16.38 -23.86 -2.94
C GLY A 90 -16.35 -22.56 -2.12
N GLY A 91 -15.15 -21.99 -1.94
CA GLY A 91 -14.95 -20.78 -1.14
C GLY A 91 -15.71 -19.58 -1.67
N THR A 92 -16.06 -18.65 -0.78
CA THR A 92 -16.85 -17.46 -1.12
C THR A 92 -16.11 -16.45 -1.98
N ASP A 93 -14.80 -16.33 -1.79
CA ASP A 93 -13.96 -15.38 -2.52
C ASP A 93 -12.46 -15.68 -2.33
N THR A 94 -11.59 -15.02 -3.10
CA THR A 94 -10.14 -15.04 -2.86
C THR A 94 -9.76 -14.16 -1.67
N VAL A 95 -8.53 -14.24 -1.18
CA VAL A 95 -8.03 -13.37 -0.10
C VAL A 95 -8.21 -11.90 -0.51
N GLY A 96 -7.82 -11.55 -1.75
CA GLY A 96 -7.98 -10.21 -2.28
C GLY A 96 -9.44 -9.77 -2.39
N GLY A 97 -10.33 -10.64 -2.87
CA GLY A 97 -11.77 -10.33 -2.96
C GLY A 97 -12.43 -10.14 -1.60
N THR A 98 -12.11 -11.03 -0.64
CA THR A 98 -12.57 -10.93 0.75
C THR A 98 -12.17 -9.60 1.38
N VAL A 99 -10.91 -9.18 1.22
CA VAL A 99 -10.41 -7.90 1.74
C VAL A 99 -11.15 -6.72 1.11
N LYS A 100 -11.38 -6.74 -0.21
CA LYS A 100 -12.09 -5.68 -0.95
C LYS A 100 -13.55 -5.55 -0.48
N GLU A 101 -14.29 -6.65 -0.39
CA GLU A 101 -15.72 -6.61 -0.03
C GLU A 101 -15.93 -6.22 1.44
N VAL A 102 -15.09 -6.68 2.37
CA VAL A 102 -15.16 -6.26 3.78
C VAL A 102 -14.88 -4.77 3.92
N LEU A 103 -13.85 -4.25 3.24
CA LEU A 103 -13.49 -2.83 3.32
C LEU A 103 -14.49 -1.94 2.61
N LYS A 104 -15.08 -2.38 1.50
CA LYS A 104 -16.20 -1.71 0.84
C LYS A 104 -17.41 -1.58 1.77
N GLY A 105 -17.70 -2.59 2.57
CA GLY A 105 -18.72 -2.52 3.63
C GLY A 105 -18.43 -1.45 4.69
N ALA A 106 -17.16 -1.11 4.89
CA ALA A 106 -16.71 -0.04 5.77
C ALA A 106 -16.53 1.32 5.05
N ASN A 107 -17.01 1.46 3.79
CA ASN A 107 -16.81 2.61 2.91
C ASN A 107 -15.33 2.92 2.60
N VAL A 108 -14.44 1.94 2.67
CA VAL A 108 -13.01 2.09 2.32
C VAL A 108 -12.76 1.51 0.92
N GLN A 109 -12.20 2.33 0.03
CA GLN A 109 -11.77 1.89 -1.29
C GLN A 109 -10.36 1.29 -1.20
N VAL A 110 -10.16 0.14 -1.85
CA VAL A 110 -8.87 -0.56 -1.87
C VAL A 110 -8.36 -0.69 -3.29
N ASP A 111 -7.19 -0.10 -3.55
CA ASP A 111 -6.49 -0.23 -4.82
C ASP A 111 -5.34 -1.24 -4.65
N TRP A 112 -5.34 -2.29 -5.48
CA TRP A 112 -4.25 -3.26 -5.55
C TRP A 112 -3.31 -2.86 -6.68
N VAL A 113 -2.05 -2.63 -6.35
CA VAL A 113 -1.06 -2.12 -7.30
C VAL A 113 0.13 -3.06 -7.29
N TYR A 114 0.54 -3.51 -8.48
CA TYR A 114 1.67 -4.43 -8.59
C TYR A 114 2.97 -3.68 -8.84
N ASP A 115 4.01 -4.06 -8.13
CA ASP A 115 5.37 -3.56 -8.31
C ASP A 115 6.38 -4.67 -8.01
N ASP A 116 7.02 -5.19 -9.06
CA ASP A 116 8.02 -6.28 -8.95
C ASP A 116 9.38 -5.79 -8.45
N THR A 117 9.61 -4.47 -8.37
CA THR A 117 10.85 -3.95 -7.76
C THR A 117 10.92 -4.22 -6.25
N LEU A 118 9.80 -4.63 -5.64
CA LEU A 118 9.70 -4.99 -4.22
C LEU A 118 10.07 -6.44 -3.91
N ILE A 119 10.46 -7.21 -4.92
CA ILE A 119 10.97 -8.57 -4.73
C ILE A 119 12.30 -8.51 -3.97
N GLY A 120 12.38 -9.21 -2.85
CA GLY A 120 13.58 -9.22 -1.99
C GLY A 120 13.88 -7.91 -1.25
N ALA A 121 12.97 -6.93 -1.31
CA ALA A 121 13.13 -5.62 -0.67
C ALA A 121 12.67 -5.60 0.81
N GLY A 122 12.08 -6.70 1.29
CA GLY A 122 11.67 -6.89 2.67
C GLY A 122 12.81 -7.36 3.58
N ALA A 123 12.50 -7.51 4.88
CA ALA A 123 13.46 -7.99 5.86
C ALA A 123 13.97 -9.39 5.50
N GLY A 124 15.28 -9.60 5.61
CA GLY A 124 15.90 -10.91 5.34
C GLY A 124 15.84 -11.36 3.87
N GLY A 125 15.62 -10.45 2.91
CA GLY A 125 15.51 -10.78 1.48
C GLY A 125 14.15 -11.36 1.09
N THR A 126 13.14 -11.19 1.94
CA THR A 126 11.74 -11.51 1.63
C THR A 126 11.10 -10.41 0.78
N ASP A 127 9.89 -10.65 0.29
CA ASP A 127 9.18 -9.66 -0.51
C ASP A 127 8.54 -8.59 0.37
N ALA A 128 8.56 -7.34 -0.08
CA ALA A 128 7.90 -6.25 0.61
C ALA A 128 6.48 -6.04 0.07
N VAL A 129 5.49 -6.00 0.94
CA VAL A 129 4.12 -5.53 0.65
C VAL A 129 3.86 -4.27 1.47
N VAL A 130 3.51 -3.19 0.81
CA VAL A 130 3.27 -1.88 1.41
C VAL A 130 1.77 -1.62 1.46
N ILE A 131 1.24 -1.35 2.64
CA ILE A 131 -0.12 -0.85 2.84
C ILE A 131 0.00 0.62 3.20
N THR A 132 -0.62 1.49 2.39
CA THR A 132 -0.54 2.93 2.60
C THR A 132 -1.88 3.62 2.38
N ILE A 133 -2.17 4.61 3.22
CA ILE A 133 -3.22 5.60 2.97
C ILE A 133 -2.53 6.81 2.33
N PRO A 134 -2.75 7.14 1.05
CA PRO A 134 -2.02 8.22 0.38
C PRO A 134 -2.44 9.61 0.87
N GLU A 135 -3.72 9.76 1.24
CA GLU A 135 -4.32 11.05 1.62
C GLU A 135 -5.23 10.87 2.83
N VAL A 136 -5.25 11.86 3.71
CA VAL A 136 -6.18 11.93 4.85
C VAL A 136 -7.26 12.99 4.64
N GLU A 137 -8.43 12.74 5.21
CA GLU A 137 -9.46 13.77 5.31
C GLU A 137 -9.33 14.49 6.66
N VAL A 138 -9.32 15.83 6.66
CA VAL A 138 -9.28 16.62 7.89
C VAL A 138 -10.70 16.74 8.45
N PRO A 139 -10.96 16.31 9.70
CA PRO A 139 -12.29 16.38 10.28
C PRO A 139 -12.72 17.84 10.50
N MET A 140 -13.78 18.29 9.84
CA MET A 140 -14.49 19.50 10.22
C MET A 140 -15.52 19.17 11.30
N VAL A 141 -15.15 19.36 12.56
CA VAL A 141 -16.07 19.17 13.70
C VAL A 141 -16.81 20.47 13.95
N ASN A 142 -18.08 20.54 13.54
CA ASN A 142 -19.09 21.54 13.93
C ASN A 142 -18.85 23.00 13.45
N SER A 143 -19.79 23.55 12.67
CA SER A 143 -19.74 24.94 12.16
C SER A 143 -19.96 26.02 13.23
N THR A 144 -20.37 25.65 14.44
CA THR A 144 -20.83 26.62 15.45
C THR A 144 -19.79 26.90 16.54
N VAL A 145 -18.93 25.93 16.88
CA VAL A 145 -17.75 26.13 17.74
C VAL A 145 -16.63 25.29 17.14
N ASN A 146 -15.88 25.90 16.23
CA ASN A 146 -14.83 25.23 15.48
C ASN A 146 -13.47 25.50 16.12
N THR A 147 -13.05 24.66 17.07
CA THR A 147 -11.66 24.68 17.58
C THR A 147 -10.64 24.25 16.51
N ASN A 148 -11.08 23.71 15.36
CA ASN A 148 -10.23 23.46 14.19
C ASN A 148 -10.01 24.69 13.30
N GLU A 149 -10.55 25.88 13.62
CA GLU A 149 -10.11 27.13 12.97
C GLU A 149 -8.61 27.37 13.18
N PHE A 150 -8.06 26.98 14.34
CA PHE A 150 -6.61 27.03 14.57
C PHE A 150 -5.83 26.00 13.73
N ALA A 151 -6.48 24.90 13.30
CA ALA A 151 -5.87 23.92 12.40
C ALA A 151 -5.87 24.39 10.93
N ARG A 152 -6.66 25.41 10.56
CA ARG A 152 -6.56 26.09 9.26
C ARG A 152 -5.39 27.07 9.19
N LEU A 153 -4.83 27.48 10.34
CA LEU A 153 -3.69 28.39 10.42
C LEU A 153 -2.34 27.68 10.27
N THR A 154 -2.29 26.37 10.43
CA THR A 154 -1.11 25.54 10.15
C THR A 154 -1.27 24.95 8.76
N PRO A 155 -0.26 24.97 7.87
CA PRO A 155 -0.34 24.27 6.60
C PRO A 155 -0.40 22.75 6.84
N SER A 156 -1.60 22.22 7.05
CA SER A 156 -1.85 20.79 7.20
C SER A 156 -1.97 20.20 5.80
N ILE A 157 -0.89 19.58 5.33
CA ILE A 157 -0.88 18.87 4.05
C ILE A 157 -1.71 17.59 4.20
N ALA A 158 -2.68 17.39 3.30
CA ALA A 158 -3.55 16.22 3.30
C ALA A 158 -2.83 14.94 2.82
N ALA A 159 -1.75 15.09 2.05
CA ALA A 159 -0.94 13.96 1.56
C ALA A 159 -0.07 13.37 2.69
N ASN A 160 -0.11 12.04 2.82
CA ASN A 160 0.71 11.29 3.76
C ASN A 160 2.08 10.91 3.16
N ALA A 161 2.12 10.73 1.84
CA ALA A 161 3.34 10.53 1.06
C ALA A 161 3.42 11.62 -0.02
N LEU A 162 4.58 12.26 -0.13
CA LEU A 162 4.84 13.32 -1.09
C LEU A 162 6.01 12.92 -1.99
N MET A 163 5.89 13.24 -3.28
CA MET A 163 7.01 13.23 -4.22
C MET A 163 7.06 14.60 -4.88
N PHE A 164 8.24 15.19 -4.92
CA PHE A 164 8.44 16.46 -5.61
C PHE A 164 9.00 16.17 -6.99
N THR A 165 8.37 16.79 -7.98
CA THR A 165 8.78 16.71 -9.38
C THR A 165 9.17 18.11 -9.83
N ASP A 166 10.24 18.21 -10.61
CA ASP A 166 10.71 19.48 -11.16
C ASP A 166 9.73 20.09 -12.18
N MET A 167 8.98 19.24 -12.87
CA MET A 167 7.95 19.61 -13.84
C MET A 167 6.67 18.77 -13.64
N ALA A 168 5.53 19.28 -14.12
CA ALA A 168 4.25 18.57 -14.07
C ALA A 168 4.13 17.46 -15.12
N ALA A 169 4.90 17.56 -16.21
CA ALA A 169 4.99 16.56 -17.27
C ALA A 169 6.44 16.44 -17.75
N PRO A 170 6.88 15.27 -18.25
CA PRO A 170 8.22 15.09 -18.79
C PRO A 170 8.50 16.09 -19.92
N ARG A 171 9.71 16.67 -19.91
CA ARG A 171 10.16 17.53 -21.00
C ARG A 171 10.62 16.67 -22.15
N GLU A 172 10.04 16.89 -23.32
CA GLU A 172 10.45 16.25 -24.56
C GLU A 172 11.52 17.09 -25.26
N ILE A 173 12.65 16.47 -25.58
CA ILE A 173 13.74 17.06 -26.35
C ILE A 173 13.80 16.34 -27.69
N PRO A 174 13.18 16.90 -28.76
CA PRO A 174 13.27 16.33 -30.09
C PRO A 174 14.64 16.64 -30.71
N THR A 175 15.37 15.61 -31.13
CA THR A 175 16.61 15.78 -31.89
C THR A 175 16.48 15.11 -33.27
N PRO A 176 16.75 15.85 -34.37
CA PRO A 176 16.69 15.28 -35.70
C PRO A 176 17.90 14.37 -35.94
N ILE A 177 17.66 13.13 -36.35
CA ILE A 177 18.72 12.19 -36.74
C ILE A 177 18.92 12.27 -38.27
N ALA A 178 20.16 12.15 -38.73
CA ALA A 178 20.49 12.07 -40.15
C ALA A 178 19.82 10.82 -40.77
N GLY A 179 18.76 11.04 -41.56
CA GLY A 179 17.89 9.98 -42.09
C GLY A 179 16.40 10.33 -42.12
N GLY A 180 16.00 11.47 -41.55
CA GLY A 180 14.61 11.96 -41.58
C GLY A 180 13.72 11.45 -40.44
N ALA A 181 14.31 10.74 -39.46
CA ALA A 181 13.65 10.38 -38.21
C ALA A 181 13.88 11.45 -37.13
N ILE A 182 12.94 11.55 -36.19
CA ILE A 182 13.04 12.39 -35.00
C ILE A 182 13.21 11.46 -33.81
N ASP A 183 14.27 11.65 -33.03
CA ASP A 183 14.43 11.02 -31.73
C ASP A 183 13.83 11.95 -30.66
N VAL A 184 13.06 11.39 -29.73
CA VAL A 184 12.39 12.13 -28.67
C VAL A 184 12.88 11.59 -27.35
N LEU A 185 13.73 12.36 -26.67
CA LEU A 185 14.15 12.07 -25.32
C LEU A 185 13.21 12.77 -24.33
N SER A 186 12.50 12.01 -23.51
CA SER A 186 11.69 12.55 -22.41
C SER A 186 12.48 12.50 -21.11
N GLU A 187 12.67 13.64 -20.44
CA GLU A 187 13.30 13.72 -19.13
C GLU A 187 12.37 14.32 -18.07
N MET A 188 12.47 13.80 -16.85
CA MET A 188 11.77 14.30 -15.67
C MET A 188 12.61 13.99 -14.44
N ARG A 189 12.75 14.93 -13.51
CA ARG A 189 13.48 14.70 -12.25
C ARG A 189 12.48 14.64 -11.11
N SER A 190 12.42 13.50 -10.45
CA SER A 190 11.62 13.29 -9.26
C SER A 190 12.52 13.00 -8.06
N THR A 191 12.09 13.45 -6.88
CA THR A 191 12.68 12.96 -5.62
C THR A 191 12.28 11.50 -5.39
N ALA A 192 13.00 10.80 -4.50
CA ALA A 192 12.67 9.43 -4.10
C ALA A 192 11.37 9.31 -3.28
N GLY A 193 10.69 10.44 -3.03
CA GLY A 193 9.50 10.53 -2.19
C GLY A 193 9.81 10.58 -0.70
N TRP A 194 8.91 11.19 0.08
CA TRP A 194 8.98 11.28 1.53
C TRP A 194 7.62 10.97 2.16
N ALA A 195 7.63 10.20 3.23
CA ALA A 195 6.46 9.97 4.04
C ALA A 195 6.34 11.07 5.11
N VAL A 196 5.46 12.04 4.87
CA VAL A 196 5.18 13.13 5.83
C VAL A 196 4.49 12.58 7.07
N ARG A 197 3.67 11.54 6.90
CA ARG A 197 2.97 10.84 7.98
C ARG A 197 3.33 9.36 7.94
N PRO A 198 4.40 8.96 8.65
CA PRO A 198 4.87 7.58 8.61
C PRO A 198 3.86 6.60 9.23
N GLU A 199 2.98 7.05 10.13
CA GLU A 199 1.97 6.17 10.73
C GLU A 199 0.92 5.63 9.74
N ALA A 200 0.78 6.28 8.58
CA ALA A 200 -0.10 5.85 7.48
C ALA A 200 0.48 4.72 6.63
N ILE A 201 1.74 4.34 6.86
CA ILE A 201 2.47 3.33 6.08
C ILE A 201 2.75 2.12 6.96
N THR A 202 2.39 0.96 6.44
CA THR A 202 2.76 -0.35 6.97
C THR A 202 3.55 -1.12 5.91
N ILE A 203 4.71 -1.66 6.27
CA ILE A 203 5.57 -2.46 5.41
C ILE A 203 5.57 -3.89 5.97
N LEU A 204 5.04 -4.82 5.20
CA LEU A 204 4.95 -6.23 5.54
C LEU A 204 6.01 -7.00 4.75
N SER A 205 6.88 -7.69 5.45
CA SER A 205 7.89 -8.58 4.87
C SER A 205 7.31 -9.99 4.76
N MET A 206 7.11 -10.48 3.55
CA MET A 206 6.40 -11.72 3.26
C MET A 206 7.31 -12.67 2.45
N ALA A 207 7.60 -13.84 2.99
CA ALA A 207 8.33 -14.87 2.24
C ALA A 207 7.37 -15.55 1.24
N TYR A 208 7.69 -15.49 -0.06
CA TYR A 208 6.80 -16.06 -1.09
C TYR A 208 6.72 -17.60 -1.02
N SER A 209 7.88 -18.26 -1.00
CA SER A 209 8.04 -19.70 -0.89
C SER A 209 9.14 -20.04 0.13
N ALA A 210 9.13 -21.28 0.62
CA ALA A 210 10.18 -21.83 1.49
C ALA A 210 11.52 -21.99 0.75
#